data_AF-A0A9E2Y508-F1
#
_entry.id   AF-A0A9E2Y508-F1
#
_cell.length_a   1.000
_cell.length_b   1.000
_cell.length_c   1.000
_cell.angle_alpha   90.00
_cell.angle_beta   90.00
_cell.angle_gamma   90.00
#
_symmetry.space_group_name_H-M   'P 1'
#
loop_
_entity.id
_entity.type
_entity.pdbx_description
1 polymer ?
#
loop_
_entity_poly.entity_id
_entity_poly.type
_entity_poly.pdbx_seq_one_letter_code
_entity_poly.pdbx_strand_id
1 'polypeptide(L)'
;MSSSAKLADETAAAMHLVDYLGSDLKQVPTRNGFGEGLIEAGGRNHDVLGICADLSESTRFEGFKKAHPEQYVEIGVSEQMLVAMAGGLAAVGKIPWIASYAMFNPGRSWEQVRTIMALNETNVKIAGAHAGVSV
;
A
#
# COMPACT_ATOMS: atom_id res chain seq x y z
N MET A 1 0.73 -41.56 3.89
CA MET A 1 0.85 -40.22 3.25
C MET A 1 0.29 -40.34 1.85
N SER A 2 -0.84 -39.68 1.63
CA SER A 2 -1.80 -39.94 0.55
C SER A 2 -1.24 -39.60 -0.84
N SER A 3 -1.57 -40.45 -1.81
CA SER A 3 -1.29 -40.35 -3.26
C SER A 3 -1.56 -38.97 -3.87
N SER A 4 -2.38 -38.13 -3.24
CA SER A 4 -2.71 -36.78 -3.71
C SER A 4 -1.56 -35.77 -3.62
N ALA A 5 -0.62 -35.94 -2.67
CA ALA A 5 0.51 -35.01 -2.53
C ALA A 5 1.55 -35.17 -3.66
N LYS A 6 1.74 -36.40 -4.16
CA LYS A 6 2.64 -36.66 -5.30
C LYS A 6 2.12 -36.11 -6.62
N LEU A 7 0.80 -36.14 -6.85
CA LEU A 7 0.19 -35.63 -8.08
C LEU A 7 0.32 -34.10 -8.20
N ALA A 8 0.22 -33.36 -7.09
CA ALA A 8 0.33 -31.91 -7.10
C ALA A 8 1.74 -31.43 -7.47
N ASP A 9 2.76 -32.13 -6.96
CA ASP A 9 4.17 -31.83 -7.19
C ASP A 9 4.60 -32.09 -8.65
N GLU A 10 4.15 -33.21 -9.24
CA GLU A 10 4.38 -33.52 -10.65
C GLU A 10 3.70 -32.52 -11.60
N THR A 11 2.53 -32.00 -11.23
CA THR A 11 1.80 -31.01 -12.03
C THR A 11 2.49 -29.64 -11.99
N ALA A 12 2.97 -29.21 -10.82
CA ALA A 12 3.71 -27.94 -10.66
C ALA A 12 5.03 -27.95 -11.46
N ALA A 13 5.76 -29.06 -11.43
CA ALA A 13 6.98 -29.25 -12.21
C ALA A 13 6.73 -29.22 -13.73
N ALA A 14 5.62 -29.84 -14.20
CA ALA A 14 5.22 -29.81 -15.61
C ALA A 14 4.79 -28.41 -16.10
N MET A 15 4.34 -27.53 -15.19
CA MET A 15 3.86 -26.18 -15.50
C MET A 15 4.94 -25.09 -15.34
N HIS A 16 6.20 -25.46 -15.05
CA HIS A 16 7.27 -24.51 -14.70
C HIS A 16 6.88 -23.51 -13.59
N LEU A 17 5.97 -23.91 -12.71
CA LEU A 17 5.55 -23.07 -11.59
C LEU A 17 6.62 -23.20 -10.51
N VAL A 18 7.30 -22.08 -10.22
CA VAL A 18 8.17 -22.01 -9.04
C VAL A 18 7.25 -22.04 -7.82
N ASP A 19 7.36 -23.09 -7.02
CA ASP A 19 6.62 -23.20 -5.76
C ASP A 19 7.22 -22.28 -4.69
N TYR A 20 6.75 -21.03 -4.69
CA TYR A 20 7.07 -20.05 -3.64
C TYR A 20 6.26 -20.28 -2.34
N LEU A 21 5.32 -21.23 -2.34
CA LEU A 21 4.49 -21.54 -1.19
C LEU A 21 5.08 -22.70 -0.35
N GLY A 22 5.84 -23.60 -0.99
CA GLY A 22 6.53 -24.73 -0.35
C GLY A 22 7.94 -24.45 0.15
N SER A 23 8.55 -23.32 -0.19
CA SER A 23 9.83 -22.90 0.39
C SER A 23 9.70 -22.48 1.86
N ASP A 24 10.72 -22.74 2.70
CA ASP A 24 10.87 -22.26 4.09
C ASP A 24 11.02 -20.70 4.18
N LEU A 25 10.15 -19.97 3.48
CA LEU A 25 10.10 -18.52 3.48
C LEU A 25 9.28 -18.04 4.67
N LYS A 26 9.88 -17.16 5.46
CA LYS A 26 9.20 -16.48 6.56
C LYS A 26 8.02 -15.67 6.02
N GLN A 27 6.81 -16.12 6.33
CA GLN A 27 5.58 -15.41 5.97
C GLN A 27 5.40 -14.20 6.88
N VAL A 28 5.33 -13.02 6.28
CA VAL A 28 5.06 -11.76 6.98
C VAL A 28 3.93 -11.01 6.26
N PRO A 29 3.10 -10.23 6.98
CA PRO A 29 2.07 -9.42 6.34
C PRO A 29 2.69 -8.44 5.33
N THR A 30 2.11 -8.35 4.12
CA THR A 30 2.58 -7.47 3.04
C THR A 30 2.69 -6.01 3.47
N ARG A 31 1.78 -5.55 4.35
CA ARG A 31 1.81 -4.21 4.95
C ARG A 31 3.12 -3.89 5.69
N ASN A 32 3.80 -4.89 6.24
CA ASN A 32 5.09 -4.68 6.92
C ASN A 32 6.16 -4.25 5.89
N GLY A 33 6.26 -4.97 4.78
CA GLY A 33 7.18 -4.62 3.70
C GLY A 33 6.85 -3.25 3.08
N PHE A 34 5.57 -2.91 2.97
CA PHE A 34 5.16 -1.56 2.57
C PHE A 34 5.67 -0.48 3.54
N GLY A 35 5.47 -0.66 4.86
CA GLY A 35 5.91 0.32 5.85
C GLY A 35 7.43 0.49 5.89
N GLU A 36 8.18 -0.62 5.83
CA GLU A 36 9.64 -0.62 5.76
C GLU A 36 10.15 0.07 4.49
N GLY A 37 9.57 -0.26 3.33
CA GLY A 37 9.92 0.37 2.06
C GLY A 37 9.58 1.86 2.01
N LEU A 38 8.50 2.30 2.65
CA LEU A 38 8.15 3.71 2.71
C LEU A 38 9.16 4.51 3.55
N ILE A 39 9.64 3.96 4.67
CA ILE A 39 10.70 4.57 5.49
C ILE A 39 11.98 4.75 4.67
N GLU A 40 12.38 3.70 3.93
CA GLU A 40 13.55 3.74 3.04
C GLU A 40 13.37 4.80 1.93
N ALA A 41 12.19 4.85 1.32
CA ALA A 41 11.88 5.83 0.28
C ALA A 41 11.92 7.27 0.81
N GLY A 42 11.35 7.52 1.99
CA GLY A 42 11.39 8.84 2.65
C GLY A 42 12.80 9.32 2.94
N GLY A 43 13.66 8.41 3.42
CA GLY A 43 15.06 8.74 3.73
C GLY A 43 15.92 9.01 2.49
N ARG A 44 15.50 8.57 1.31
CA ARG A 44 16.19 8.84 0.03
C ARG A 44 15.67 10.08 -0.68
N ASN A 45 14.43 10.48 -0.42
CA ASN A 45 13.79 11.58 -1.12
C ASN A 45 12.79 12.30 -0.22
N HIS A 46 13.10 13.55 0.15
CA HIS A 46 12.25 14.40 0.97
C HIS A 46 10.93 14.84 0.31
N ASP A 47 10.78 14.63 -1.00
CA ASP A 47 9.50 14.86 -1.70
C ASP A 47 8.51 13.70 -1.51
N VAL A 48 8.95 12.54 -1.00
CA VAL A 48 8.06 11.44 -0.60
C VAL A 48 7.26 11.87 0.62
N LEU A 49 5.94 11.85 0.50
CA LEU A 49 5.04 12.17 1.60
C LEU A 49 4.20 10.95 1.97
N GLY A 50 4.03 10.72 3.27
CA GLY A 50 3.11 9.71 3.79
C GLY A 50 1.85 10.38 4.32
N ILE A 51 0.69 10.13 3.70
CA ILE A 51 -0.59 10.73 4.11
C ILE A 51 -1.55 9.61 4.50
N CYS A 52 -2.09 9.66 5.72
CA CYS A 52 -3.02 8.64 6.22
C CYS A 52 -4.35 9.24 6.68
N ALA A 53 -5.39 8.39 6.65
CA ALA A 53 -6.72 8.70 7.15
C ALA A 53 -7.04 7.86 8.41
N ASP A 54 -6.43 8.24 9.54
CA ASP A 54 -6.63 7.71 10.90
C ASP A 54 -6.31 6.22 11.09
N LEU A 55 -5.43 5.65 10.26
CA LEU A 55 -5.18 4.20 10.24
C LEU A 55 -3.69 3.84 10.27
N SER A 56 -2.84 4.73 10.76
CA SER A 56 -1.38 4.65 10.59
C SER A 56 -0.71 3.48 11.26
N GLU A 57 -1.22 3.02 12.40
CA GLU A 57 -0.75 1.80 13.02
C GLU A 57 -1.06 0.59 12.12
N SER A 58 -2.30 0.53 11.62
CA SER A 58 -2.81 -0.61 10.87
C SER A 58 -2.24 -0.70 9.45
N THR A 59 -2.00 0.44 8.80
CA THR A 59 -1.38 0.56 7.47
C THR A 59 0.15 0.54 7.51
N ARG A 60 0.77 0.47 8.70
CA ARG A 60 2.23 0.52 8.93
C ARG A 60 2.90 1.86 8.58
N PHE A 61 2.15 2.95 8.59
CA PHE A 61 2.71 4.31 8.50
C PHE A 61 3.35 4.80 9.81
N GLU A 62 3.03 4.18 10.96
CA GLU A 62 3.55 4.63 12.25
C GLU A 62 5.09 4.67 12.30
N GLY A 63 5.77 3.73 11.63
CA GLY A 63 7.22 3.75 11.51
C GLY A 63 7.73 4.92 10.68
N PHE A 64 7.05 5.22 9.56
CA PHE A 64 7.35 6.38 8.72
C PHE A 64 7.13 7.70 9.45
N LYS A 65 6.01 7.84 10.17
CA LYS A 65 5.70 8.99 11.02
C LYS A 65 6.79 9.27 12.05
N LYS A 66 7.37 8.22 12.65
CA LYS A 66 8.47 8.35 13.63
C LYS A 66 9.80 8.72 12.97
N ALA A 67 10.10 8.14 11.81
CA ALA A 67 11.36 8.33 11.11
C ALA A 67 11.44 9.69 10.39
N HIS A 68 10.34 10.12 9.76
CA HIS A 68 10.24 11.30 8.90
C HIS A 68 8.99 12.13 9.24
N PRO A 69 8.91 12.71 10.45
CA PRO A 69 7.70 13.39 10.93
C PRO A 69 7.27 14.57 10.04
N GLU A 70 8.22 15.26 9.41
CA GLU A 70 7.98 16.38 8.49
C GLU A 70 7.44 15.94 7.11
N GLN A 71 7.58 14.67 6.78
CA GLN A 71 7.06 14.06 5.54
C GLN A 71 5.71 13.36 5.77
N TYR A 72 5.20 13.34 7.00
CA TYR A 72 3.98 12.65 7.37
C TYR A 72 2.81 13.61 7.64
N VAL A 73 1.62 13.28 7.12
CA VAL A 73 0.39 14.04 7.34
C VAL A 73 -0.74 13.10 7.74
N GLU A 74 -1.41 13.45 8.84
CA GLU A 74 -2.65 12.80 9.30
C GLU A 74 -3.83 13.70 8.95
N ILE A 75 -4.85 13.16 8.30
CA ILE A 75 -6.03 13.94 7.90
C ILE A 75 -7.33 13.45 8.55
N GLY A 76 -7.25 12.46 9.44
CA GLY A 76 -8.42 11.87 10.09
C GLY A 76 -9.27 11.06 9.11
N VAL A 77 -10.52 10.75 9.49
CA VAL A 77 -11.45 9.93 8.68
C VAL A 77 -12.04 10.73 7.52
N SER A 78 -11.22 11.01 6.51
CA SER A 78 -11.61 11.81 5.34
C SER A 78 -10.94 11.31 4.04
N GLU A 79 -11.35 10.15 3.54
CA GLU A 79 -10.72 9.53 2.37
C GLU A 79 -10.87 10.36 1.08
N GLN A 80 -11.94 11.14 0.95
CA GLN A 80 -12.13 12.03 -0.20
C GLN A 80 -11.09 13.17 -0.18
N MET A 81 -10.86 13.76 0.99
CA MET A 81 -9.82 14.78 1.18
C MET A 81 -8.42 14.18 1.02
N LEU A 82 -8.22 12.91 1.40
CA LEU A 82 -6.96 12.18 1.20
C LEU A 82 -6.48 12.26 -0.23
N VAL A 83 -7.37 11.95 -1.18
CA VAL A 83 -7.05 11.95 -2.60
C VAL A 83 -6.94 13.38 -3.14
N ALA A 84 -7.83 14.29 -2.74
CA ALA A 84 -7.80 15.67 -3.19
C ALA A 84 -6.51 16.41 -2.78
N MET A 85 -6.11 16.26 -1.51
CA MET A 85 -4.87 16.82 -0.99
C MET A 85 -3.66 16.21 -1.70
N ALA A 86 -3.63 14.89 -1.88
CA ALA A 86 -2.54 14.22 -2.58
C ALA A 86 -2.41 14.67 -4.03
N GLY A 87 -3.52 14.86 -4.74
CA GLY A 87 -3.51 15.42 -6.10
C GLY A 87 -2.87 16.81 -6.15
N GLY A 88 -3.24 17.70 -5.23
CA GLY A 88 -2.64 19.04 -5.12
C GLY A 88 -1.15 19.00 -4.79
N LEU A 89 -0.74 18.12 -3.86
CA LEU A 89 0.67 17.94 -3.49
C LEU A 89 1.49 17.38 -4.66
N ALA A 90 0.93 16.43 -5.41
CA ALA A 90 1.58 15.90 -6.60
C ALA A 90 1.77 16.98 -7.68
N ALA A 91 0.82 17.91 -7.83
CA ALA A 91 0.92 19.02 -8.79
C ALA A 91 2.07 20.00 -8.47
N VAL A 92 2.50 20.08 -7.21
CA VAL A 92 3.66 20.91 -6.78
C VAL A 92 4.95 20.10 -6.63
N GLY A 93 5.04 18.92 -7.27
CA GLY A 93 6.25 18.12 -7.34
C GLY A 93 6.47 17.12 -6.20
N LYS A 94 5.51 16.98 -5.28
CA LYS A 94 5.60 15.97 -4.21
C LYS A 94 5.23 14.58 -4.73
N ILE A 95 5.59 13.57 -3.95
CA ILE A 95 5.39 12.14 -4.25
C ILE A 95 4.56 11.52 -3.12
N PRO A 96 3.25 11.81 -3.08
CA PRO A 96 2.39 11.36 -2.00
C PRO A 96 2.04 9.87 -2.12
N TRP A 97 2.26 9.16 -1.01
CA TRP A 97 1.75 7.83 -0.73
C TRP A 97 0.59 7.97 0.25
N ILE A 98 -0.61 7.65 -0.23
CA ILE A 98 -1.83 7.75 0.57
C ILE A 98 -2.28 6.38 1.05
N ALA A 99 -2.71 6.28 2.31
CA ALA A 99 -3.20 5.03 2.86
C ALA A 99 -4.46 5.13 3.70
N SER A 100 -5.34 4.17 3.47
CA SER A 100 -6.50 3.81 4.29
C SER A 100 -6.78 2.32 4.02
N TYR A 101 -7.87 1.78 4.57
CA TYR A 101 -8.31 0.44 4.17
C TYR A 101 -8.85 0.45 2.75
N ALA A 102 -8.65 -0.65 2.01
CA ALA A 102 -9.08 -0.79 0.61
C ALA A 102 -10.58 -0.53 0.43
N MET A 103 -11.39 -0.88 1.44
CA MET A 103 -12.83 -0.58 1.47
C MET A 103 -13.13 0.92 1.49
N PHE A 104 -12.26 1.75 2.09
CA PHE A 104 -12.45 3.18 2.22
C PHE A 104 -11.68 3.98 1.17
N ASN A 105 -10.45 3.57 0.84
CA ASN A 105 -9.66 4.13 -0.24
C ASN A 105 -9.20 2.97 -1.15
N PRO A 106 -9.79 2.81 -2.34
CA PRO A 106 -10.55 3.83 -3.09
C PRO A 106 -12.08 3.87 -2.87
N GLY A 107 -12.69 3.01 -2.03
CA GLY A 107 -14.16 2.88 -2.02
C GLY A 107 -14.98 4.15 -1.75
N ARG A 108 -14.60 4.99 -0.78
CA ARG A 108 -15.23 6.29 -0.47
C ARG A 108 -14.70 7.43 -1.34
N SER A 109 -13.47 7.30 -1.84
CA SER A 109 -12.75 8.33 -2.59
C SER A 109 -12.75 8.10 -4.12
N TRP A 110 -13.61 7.20 -4.60
CA TRP A 110 -13.60 6.72 -5.99
C TRP A 110 -13.73 7.84 -7.03
N GLU A 111 -14.62 8.80 -6.77
CA GLU A 111 -14.81 9.96 -7.64
C GLU A 111 -13.53 10.79 -7.70
N GLN A 112 -12.88 11.07 -6.56
CA GLN A 112 -11.65 11.85 -6.51
C GLN A 112 -10.48 11.10 -7.16
N VAL A 113 -10.37 9.79 -6.98
CA VAL A 113 -9.35 8.98 -7.68
C VAL A 113 -9.52 9.11 -9.19
N ARG A 114 -10.76 9.09 -9.68
CA ARG A 114 -11.03 9.30 -11.11
C ARG A 114 -10.70 10.73 -11.56
N THR A 115 -11.32 11.73 -10.94
CA THR A 115 -11.32 13.11 -11.47
C THR A 115 -10.07 13.89 -11.13
N ILE A 116 -9.42 13.58 -10.02
CA ILE A 116 -8.21 14.28 -9.56
C ILE A 116 -6.96 13.50 -9.95
N MET A 117 -6.93 12.17 -9.80
CA MET A 117 -5.74 11.38 -10.13
C MET A 117 -5.70 10.94 -11.58
N ALA A 118 -6.66 10.10 -12.00
CA ALA A 118 -6.58 9.43 -13.29
C ALA A 118 -6.68 10.40 -14.48
N LEU A 119 -7.60 11.38 -14.41
CA LEU A 119 -7.77 12.36 -15.50
C LEU A 119 -6.60 13.34 -15.63
N ASN A 120 -5.90 13.66 -14.54
CA ASN A 120 -4.77 14.61 -14.56
C ASN A 120 -3.41 13.92 -14.49
N GLU A 121 -3.37 12.58 -14.58
CA GLU A 121 -2.16 11.76 -14.51
C GLU A 121 -1.25 12.12 -13.33
N THR A 122 -1.85 12.38 -12.15
CA THR A 122 -1.07 12.84 -11.00
C THR A 122 -0.20 11.74 -10.40
N ASN A 123 0.96 12.15 -9.88
CA ASN A 123 1.97 11.25 -9.34
C ASN A 123 1.67 10.72 -7.92
N VAL A 124 0.43 10.28 -7.68
CA VAL A 124 -0.08 9.82 -6.39
C VAL A 124 -0.10 8.28 -6.34
N LYS A 125 0.32 7.69 -5.21
CA LYS A 125 0.33 6.23 -4.99
C LYS A 125 -0.70 5.87 -3.93
N ILE A 126 -1.56 4.90 -4.23
CA ILE A 126 -2.60 4.44 -3.31
C ILE A 126 -2.15 3.12 -2.66
N ALA A 127 -2.08 3.10 -1.34
CA ALA A 127 -1.83 1.91 -0.54
C ALA A 127 -3.11 1.54 0.23
N GLY A 128 -3.94 0.69 -0.38
CA GLY A 128 -5.14 0.14 0.26
C GLY A 128 -4.81 -1.09 1.11
N ALA A 129 -4.85 -0.95 2.43
CA ALA A 129 -4.63 -2.07 3.36
C ALA A 129 -5.90 -2.93 3.56
N HIS A 130 -5.76 -4.14 4.10
CA HIS A 130 -6.90 -5.01 4.41
C HIS A 130 -7.83 -5.29 3.22
N ALA A 131 -7.24 -5.53 2.04
CA ALA A 131 -8.00 -5.95 0.87
C ALA A 131 -8.42 -7.43 0.99
N GLY A 132 -9.66 -7.73 0.61
CA GLY A 132 -10.21 -9.09 0.65
C GLY A 132 -11.02 -9.39 1.91
N VAL A 133 -11.15 -10.67 2.23
CA VAL A 133 -12.02 -11.17 3.32
C VAL A 133 -11.29 -11.22 4.66
N SER A 134 -9.98 -11.45 4.63
CA SER A 134 -9.14 -11.52 5.83
C SER A 134 -8.48 -10.17 6.13
N VAL A 135 -8.48 -9.77 7.39
CA VAL A 135 -7.84 -8.55 7.91
C VAL A 135 -6.59 -8.85 8.72
#